data_AF-A0A2P5EV75-F1
#
_entry.id   AF-A0A2P5EV75-F1
#
_cell.length_a   1.000
_cell.length_b   1.000
_cell.length_c   1.000
_cell.angle_alpha   90.00
_cell.angle_beta   90.00
_cell.angle_gamma   90.00
#
_symmetry.space_group_name_H-M   'P 1'
#
loop_
_entity.id
_entity.type
_entity.pdbx_description
1 polymer ?
#
loop_
_entity_poly.entity_id
_entity_poly.type
_entity_poly.pdbx_seq_one_letter_code
_entity_poly.pdbx_strand_id
1 'polypeptide(L)'
;MKKSMNNSLNKLVFSLLLIIFLACLGGPLMLLSAQNTSTVTVDVGVVVDYRSRIGKMGLSCINTALSDLYASYNANYNTKLVLHIRDSKSDVVGAAAAGT
;
A
#
# COMPACT_ATOMS: atom_id res chain seq x y z
N MET A 1 -51.19 8.31 -37.29
CA MET A 1 -49.79 7.85 -37.51
C MET A 1 -48.75 8.48 -36.56
N LYS A 2 -48.90 9.73 -36.07
CA LYS A 2 -47.93 10.39 -35.16
C LYS A 2 -47.65 9.67 -33.82
N LYS A 3 -48.64 9.00 -33.22
CA LYS A 3 -48.53 8.24 -31.96
C LYS A 3 -47.72 6.93 -32.05
N SER A 4 -47.40 6.47 -33.26
CA SER A 4 -46.51 5.30 -33.42
C SER A 4 -45.04 5.74 -33.44
N MET A 5 -44.78 6.91 -34.02
CA MET A 5 -43.44 7.46 -34.21
C MET A 5 -42.79 7.93 -32.89
N ASN A 6 -43.58 8.51 -31.97
CA ASN A 6 -43.07 8.95 -30.66
C ASN A 6 -42.66 7.78 -29.74
N ASN A 7 -43.36 6.64 -29.80
CA ASN A 7 -42.99 5.46 -29.03
C ASN A 7 -41.68 4.83 -29.54
N SER A 8 -41.43 4.90 -30.85
CA SER A 8 -40.16 4.44 -31.43
C SER A 8 -39.00 5.37 -31.07
N LEU A 9 -39.22 6.68 -31.11
CA LEU A 9 -38.23 7.68 -30.69
C LEU A 9 -37.89 7.55 -29.20
N ASN A 10 -38.89 7.38 -28.33
CA ASN A 10 -38.67 7.23 -26.89
C ASN A 10 -37.88 5.96 -26.54
N LYS A 11 -38.11 4.86 -27.28
CA LYS A 11 -37.31 3.63 -27.14
C LYS A 11 -35.85 3.84 -27.53
N LEU A 12 -35.60 4.57 -28.62
CA LEU A 12 -34.26 4.94 -29.06
C LEU A 12 -33.54 5.80 -28.03
N VAL A 13 -34.22 6.82 -27.49
CA VAL A 13 -33.68 7.70 -26.45
C VAL A 13 -33.34 6.91 -25.18
N PHE A 14 -34.23 6.00 -24.73
CA PHE A 14 -33.98 5.17 -23.56
C PHE A 14 -32.80 4.21 -23.76
N SER A 15 -32.70 3.60 -24.95
CA SER A 15 -31.56 2.75 -25.32
C SER A 15 -30.25 3.54 -25.34
N LEU A 16 -30.26 4.78 -25.82
CA LEU A 16 -29.08 5.63 -25.86
C LEU A 16 -28.64 6.03 -24.44
N LEU A 17 -29.60 6.38 -23.57
CA LEU A 17 -29.34 6.69 -22.17
C LEU A 17 -28.76 5.48 -21.41
N LEU A 18 -29.26 4.27 -21.69
CA LEU A 18 -28.75 3.03 -21.10
C LEU A 18 -27.29 2.76 -21.51
N ILE A 19 -26.94 2.96 -22.78
CA ILE A 19 -25.56 2.79 -23.29
C ILE A 19 -24.61 3.80 -22.65
N ILE A 20 -25.03 5.07 -22.53
CA ILE A 20 -24.23 6.12 -21.87
C ILE A 20 -24.03 5.77 -20.38
N PHE A 21 -25.07 5.31 -19.69
CA PHE A 21 -24.98 4.88 -18.30
C PHE A 21 -24.00 3.71 -18.11
N LEU A 22 -24.10 2.67 -18.96
CA LEU A 22 -23.17 1.53 -18.98
C LEU A 22 -21.74 1.96 -19.33
N ALA A 23 -21.57 2.90 -20.25
CA ALA A 23 -20.26 3.47 -20.61
C ALA A 23 -19.68 4.36 -19.49
N CYS A 24 -20.50 5.02 -18.68
CA CYS A 24 -20.05 5.77 -17.50
C CYS A 24 -19.71 4.87 -16.32
N LEU A 25 -20.37 3.72 -16.19
CA LEU A 25 -20.07 2.70 -15.17
C LEU A 25 -18.85 1.85 -15.51
N GLY A 26 -18.54 1.66 -16.80
CA GLY A 26 -17.47 0.78 -17.28
C GLY A 26 -16.42 1.42 -18.18
N GLY A 27 -16.46 2.74 -18.42
CA GLY A 27 -15.51 3.43 -19.28
C GLY A 27 -14.15 3.62 -18.61
N PRO A 28 -13.04 3.71 -19.38
CA PRO A 28 -11.69 3.90 -18.85
C PRO A 28 -11.46 5.36 -18.41
N LEU A 29 -12.33 5.90 -17.54
CA LEU A 29 -12.10 7.14 -16.81
C LEU A 29 -11.65 6.85 -15.37
N MET A 30 -10.86 5.80 -15.21
CA MET A 30 -9.74 5.88 -14.30
C MET A 30 -8.51 5.84 -15.17
N LEU A 31 -8.09 7.02 -15.63
CA LEU A 31 -6.68 7.23 -15.86
C LEU A 31 -6.04 6.94 -14.50
N LEU A 32 -5.60 5.69 -14.30
CA LEU A 32 -4.66 5.36 -13.25
C LEU A 32 -3.53 6.33 -13.48
N SER A 33 -3.46 7.39 -12.67
CA SER A 33 -2.20 8.07 -12.49
C SER A 33 -1.30 6.97 -11.96
N ALA A 34 -0.47 6.40 -12.83
CA ALA A 34 0.74 5.74 -12.42
C ALA A 34 1.56 6.86 -11.78
N GLN A 35 1.27 7.15 -10.51
CA GLN A 35 2.16 7.96 -9.72
C GLN A 35 3.44 7.15 -9.71
N ASN A 36 4.48 7.68 -10.35
CA ASN A 36 5.84 7.18 -10.20
C ASN A 36 6.20 7.42 -8.72
N THR A 37 5.70 6.55 -7.85
CA THR A 37 6.04 6.53 -6.44
C THR A 37 7.42 5.92 -6.40
N SER A 38 8.44 6.76 -6.56
CA SER A 38 9.84 6.36 -6.38
C SER A 38 10.01 5.88 -4.96
N THR A 39 10.07 4.57 -4.74
CA THR A 39 10.17 4.00 -3.40
C THR A 39 11.43 4.47 -2.71
N VAL A 40 11.28 5.22 -1.62
CA VAL A 40 12.40 5.73 -0.83
C VAL A 40 12.79 4.65 0.17
N THR A 41 13.96 4.06 0.00
CA THR A 41 14.50 3.10 0.97
C THR A 41 15.22 3.85 2.09
N VAL A 42 14.95 3.47 3.34
CA VAL A 42 15.59 4.01 4.53
C VAL A 42 16.23 2.86 5.30
N ASP A 43 17.55 2.87 5.39
CA ASP A 43 18.33 1.90 6.15
C ASP A 43 18.30 2.24 7.65
N VAL A 44 17.94 1.27 8.49
CA VAL A 44 17.82 1.43 9.94
C VAL A 44 18.64 0.35 10.63
N GLY A 45 19.65 0.76 11.40
CA GLY A 45 20.41 -0.14 12.27
C GLY A 45 19.62 -0.47 13.55
N VAL A 46 19.55 -1.76 13.89
CA VAL A 46 18.94 -2.24 15.14
C VAL A 46 19.94 -3.10 15.87
N VAL A 47 20.50 -2.59 16.97
CA VAL A 47 21.37 -3.35 17.86
C VAL A 47 20.54 -3.85 19.04
N VAL A 48 20.46 -5.16 19.19
CA VAL A 48 19.63 -5.80 20.23
C VAL A 48 20.33 -7.04 20.76
N ASP A 49 20.13 -7.37 22.04
CA ASP A 49 20.54 -8.67 22.56
C ASP A 49 19.59 -9.74 22.01
N TYR A 50 20.02 -10.44 20.95
CA TYR A 50 19.18 -11.44 20.28
C TYR A 50 18.97 -12.70 21.14
N ARG A 51 19.80 -12.90 22.16
CA ARG A 51 19.73 -14.07 23.06
C ARG A 51 18.76 -13.81 24.22
N SER A 52 18.56 -12.54 24.59
CA SER A 52 17.59 -12.14 25.59
C SER A 52 16.14 -12.28 25.13
N ARG A 53 15.26 -12.72 26.05
CA ARG A 53 13.80 -12.77 25.82
C ARG A 53 13.25 -11.39 25.43
N ILE A 54 13.73 -10.34 26.09
CA ILE A 54 13.29 -8.96 25.85
C ILE A 54 13.70 -8.51 24.46
N GLY A 55 14.93 -8.83 24.04
CA GLY A 55 15.43 -8.48 22.71
C GLY A 55 14.64 -9.16 21.59
N LYS A 56 14.33 -10.45 21.73
CA LYS A 56 13.46 -11.18 20.79
C LYS A 56 12.04 -10.60 20.73
N MET A 57 11.48 -10.27 21.89
CA MET A 57 10.14 -9.67 21.98
C MET A 57 10.10 -8.30 21.30
N GLY A 58 11.09 -7.43 21.58
CA GLY A 58 11.22 -6.13 20.94
C GLY A 58 11.35 -6.24 19.42
N LEU A 59 12.20 -7.14 18.94
CA LEU A 59 12.37 -7.37 17.50
C LEU A 59 11.09 -7.89 16.83
N SER A 60 10.36 -8.80 17.49
CA SER A 60 9.06 -9.26 17.00
C SER A 60 8.05 -8.11 16.91
N CYS A 61 8.02 -7.24 17.92
CA CYS A 61 7.12 -6.09 17.95
C CYS A 61 7.41 -5.13 16.79
N ILE A 62 8.68 -4.84 16.52
CA ILE A 62 9.11 -4.03 15.37
C ILE A 62 8.64 -4.66 14.06
N ASN A 63 8.85 -5.97 13.88
CA ASN A 63 8.45 -6.66 12.64
C ASN A 63 6.93 -6.64 12.42
N THR A 64 6.16 -6.85 13.49
CA THR A 64 4.69 -6.76 13.43
C THR A 64 4.24 -5.33 13.12
N ALA A 65 4.80 -4.33 13.79
CA ALA A 65 4.46 -2.93 13.55
C ALA A 65 4.76 -2.49 12.10
N LEU A 66 5.86 -2.97 11.51
CA LEU A 66 6.16 -2.74 10.09
C LEU A 66 5.15 -3.43 9.18
N SER A 67 4.77 -4.67 9.50
CA SER A 67 3.77 -5.41 8.73
C SER A 67 2.41 -4.67 8.76
N ASP A 68 1.98 -4.19 9.92
CA ASP A 68 0.75 -3.43 10.10
C ASP A 68 0.81 -2.08 9.38
N LEU A 69 1.96 -1.39 9.43
CA LEU A 69 2.20 -0.16 8.69
C LEU A 69 2.03 -0.37 7.18
N TYR A 70 2.70 -1.37 6.61
CA TYR A 70 2.62 -1.63 5.18
C TYR A 70 1.25 -2.15 4.75
N ALA A 71 0.56 -2.93 5.58
CA ALA A 71 -0.78 -3.42 5.31
C ALA A 71 -1.84 -2.31 5.34
N SER A 72 -1.68 -1.32 6.22
CA SER A 72 -2.64 -0.23 6.39
C SER A 72 -2.57 0.81 5.27
N TYR A 73 -1.40 1.03 4.67
CA TYR A 73 -1.17 2.06 3.66
C TYR A 73 -0.92 1.49 2.26
N ASN A 74 -1.92 0.79 1.73
CA ASN A 74 -1.85 -0.07 0.54
C ASN A 74 -1.61 0.63 -0.83
N ALA A 75 -1.36 1.96 -0.87
CA ALA A 75 -1.16 2.67 -2.15
C ALA A 75 -0.32 3.97 -2.07
N ASN A 76 -0.23 4.62 -0.91
CA ASN A 76 0.41 5.94 -0.78
C ASN A 76 1.66 5.95 0.13
N TYR A 77 2.00 4.82 0.76
CA TYR A 77 3.21 4.74 1.56
C TYR A 77 4.37 4.26 0.71
N ASN A 78 5.19 5.22 0.31
CA ASN A 78 6.27 5.01 -0.64
C ASN A 78 7.63 4.83 0.05
N THR A 79 7.67 4.79 1.39
CA THR A 79 8.92 4.61 2.15
C THR A 79 9.07 3.14 2.51
N LYS A 80 10.26 2.57 2.33
CA LYS A 80 10.58 1.20 2.75
C LYS A 80 11.73 1.22 3.75
N LEU A 81 11.42 0.87 4.99
CA LEU A 81 12.40 0.67 6.06
C LEU A 81 13.11 -0.68 5.87
N VAL A 82 14.43 -0.66 5.79
CA VAL A 82 15.29 -1.84 5.72
C VAL A 82 16.03 -1.97 7.05
N LEU A 83 15.70 -3.02 7.81
CA LEU A 83 16.30 -3.23 9.13
C LEU A 83 17.61 -4.02 9.03
N HIS A 84 18.69 -3.45 9.56
CA HIS A 84 19.99 -4.09 9.73
C HIS A 84 20.16 -4.52 11.19
N ILE A 85 19.81 -5.76 11.49
CA ILE A 85 19.80 -6.28 12.85
C ILE A 85 21.19 -6.81 13.22
N ARG A 86 21.72 -6.37 14.36
CA ARG A 86 23.01 -6.82 14.92
C ARG A 86 22.82 -7.26 16.36
N ASP A 87 23.44 -8.40 16.70
CA ASP A 87 23.39 -8.96 18.06
C ASP A 87 24.44 -8.29 18.95
N SER A 88 24.02 -7.71 20.07
CA SER A 88 24.92 -7.15 21.09
C SER A 88 25.65 -8.21 21.91
N LYS A 89 25.22 -9.48 21.83
CA LYS A 89 25.79 -10.62 22.59
C LYS A 89 25.73 -10.42 24.11
N SER A 90 24.75 -9.65 24.60
CA SER A 90 24.62 -9.28 26.02
C SER A 90 25.82 -8.48 26.58
N ASP A 91 26.59 -7.85 25.69
CA ASP A 91 27.80 -7.11 26.04
C ASP A 91 27.72 -5.67 25.50
N VAL A 92 28.13 -4.71 26.33
CA VAL A 92 28.16 -3.29 25.96
C VAL A 92 29.23 -2.99 24.92
N VAL A 93 30.36 -3.71 24.96
CA VAL A 93 31.42 -3.59 23.94
C VAL A 93 30.95 -4.22 22.63
N GLY A 94 30.31 -5.39 22.71
CA GLY A 94 29.61 -6.02 21.59
C GLY A 94 28.55 -5.11 20.95
N ALA A 95 27.77 -4.39 21.76
CA ALA A 95 26.78 -3.41 21.28
C ALA A 95 27.44 -2.22 20.57
N ALA A 96 28.50 -1.66 21.15
CA ALA A 96 29.23 -0.54 20.56
C ALA A 96 29.88 -0.93 19.22
N ALA A 97 30.52 -2.10 19.16
CA ALA A 97 31.14 -2.63 17.95
C ALA A 97 30.12 -3.00 16.85
N ALA A 98 28.85 -3.26 17.23
CA ALA A 98 27.79 -3.55 16.27
C ALA A 98 27.27 -2.29 15.54
N GLY A 99 27.55 -1.09 16.08
CA GLY A 99 27.10 0.20 15.53
C GLY A 99 28.15 0.96 14.72
N THR A 100 29.36 0.41 14.57
CA THR A 100 30.48 0.96 13.78
C THR A 100 30.59 0.25 12.44
#